data_AF-A0A7S0W5G4-F1
#
_entry.id   AF-A0A7S0W5G4-F1
#
_cell.length_a   1.000
_cell.length_b   1.000
_cell.length_c   1.000
_cell.angle_alpha   90.00
_cell.angle_beta   90.00
_cell.angle_gamma   90.00
#
_symmetry.space_group_name_H-M   'P 1'
#
loop_
_entity.id
_entity.type
_entity.pdbx_description
1 polymer ?
#
loop_
_entity_poly.entity_id
_entity_poly.type
_entity_poly.pdbx_seq_one_letter_code
_entity_poly.pdbx_strand_id
1 'polypeptide(L)'
;DLSAAETNVCYYQSAHRDASGYTRSLWANFLRAPKLLHTSVGANTYFNDLELTYRDDSFGLDSGFAFLSGGAYFQKSHAKNFVMRKRDQAELAAEGEGLLGSELFEQGSDVLFSLWVNRPPAELSNNMVPFAAGIGEPKLYERGAYERRARQKEVHVVALKALLKDRLRVMNGKEAKVSRTLAPASQRLETVSSCAKDRCLLTTNIQAVPRARSMKSDKLGQLLRDRLERTEATPECEVFKAHQYHYAVDGSMQTQWVTTSRNVTKGDYFGLDLLKLHKDLQQVSVAVAHPFQGELVLEVSMDNRRWFPIAVKPSKAFADVWRGFEVHRYTYDMSESLAGAWQRILETPKAKHSSTPTPPLYIQHVRFRSQVSYKLPVI
;
A
#
# COMPACT_ATOMS: atom_id res chain seq x y z
N ASP A 1 -8.06 -31.47 4.52
CA ASP A 1 -8.97 -31.04 3.45
C ASP A 1 -9.18 -29.54 3.39
N LEU A 2 -8.67 -28.87 2.35
CA LEU A 2 -8.95 -27.45 2.02
C LEU A 2 -10.07 -27.31 0.97
N SER A 3 -10.99 -28.29 0.93
CA SER A 3 -12.10 -28.38 -0.02
C SER A 3 -13.33 -27.54 0.35
N ALA A 4 -13.36 -26.87 1.51
CA ALA A 4 -14.61 -26.28 2.03
C ALA A 4 -14.94 -24.84 1.59
N ALA A 5 -13.99 -24.03 1.11
CA ALA A 5 -14.30 -22.66 0.67
C ALA A 5 -14.66 -22.62 -0.82
N GLU A 6 -15.91 -22.29 -1.15
CA GLU A 6 -16.39 -22.04 -2.53
C GLU A 6 -15.71 -20.82 -3.17
N THR A 7 -15.23 -19.88 -2.35
CA THR A 7 -14.59 -18.66 -2.83
C THR A 7 -13.09 -18.86 -3.12
N ASN A 8 -12.59 -18.19 -4.16
CA ASN A 8 -11.16 -18.16 -4.51
C ASN A 8 -10.35 -17.15 -3.66
N VAL A 9 -10.95 -16.63 -2.60
CA VAL A 9 -10.42 -15.53 -1.78
C VAL A 9 -10.43 -15.98 -0.33
N CYS A 10 -9.35 -15.69 0.39
CA CYS A 10 -9.24 -15.87 1.82
C CYS A 10 -9.18 -14.50 2.51
N TYR A 11 -9.79 -14.41 3.69
CA TYR A 11 -9.61 -13.32 4.63
C TYR A 11 -9.01 -13.86 5.92
N TYR A 12 -8.06 -13.14 6.50
CA TYR A 12 -7.47 -13.48 7.79
C TYR A 12 -7.32 -12.22 8.65
N GLN A 13 -7.64 -12.32 9.93
CA GLN A 13 -7.43 -11.28 10.94
C GLN A 13 -7.27 -11.99 12.29
N SER A 14 -6.39 -11.48 13.17
CA SER A 14 -6.28 -12.03 14.52
C SER A 14 -7.38 -11.47 15.43
N ALA A 15 -7.79 -12.25 16.43
CA ALA A 15 -8.85 -11.86 17.37
C ALA A 15 -8.53 -10.61 18.21
N HIS A 16 -7.26 -10.19 18.25
CA HIS A 16 -6.79 -9.07 19.07
C HIS A 16 -6.63 -7.76 18.28
N ARG A 17 -7.15 -7.70 17.06
CA ARG A 17 -7.07 -6.52 16.19
C ARG A 17 -8.46 -6.15 15.72
N ASP A 18 -8.74 -4.85 15.67
CA ASP A 18 -9.95 -4.34 15.05
C ASP A 18 -9.59 -3.59 13.76
N ALA A 19 -9.73 -4.29 12.64
CA ALA A 19 -9.64 -3.72 11.31
C ALA A 19 -11.00 -3.64 10.61
N SER A 20 -12.10 -3.83 11.36
CA SER A 20 -13.46 -3.82 10.81
C SER A 20 -13.75 -2.49 10.09
N GLY A 21 -13.24 -1.38 10.64
CA GLY A 21 -13.34 -0.04 10.07
C GLY A 21 -12.56 0.22 8.77
N TYR A 22 -11.83 -0.77 8.25
CA TYR A 22 -11.01 -0.65 7.02
C TYR A 22 -11.26 -1.76 5.99
N THR A 23 -12.20 -2.66 6.26
CA THR A 23 -12.38 -3.90 5.48
C THR A 23 -12.82 -3.62 4.05
N ARG A 24 -13.63 -2.58 3.81
CA ARG A 24 -14.10 -2.21 2.47
C ARG A 24 -12.97 -1.64 1.62
N SER A 25 -12.14 -0.75 2.19
CA SER A 25 -10.94 -0.23 1.51
C SER A 25 -9.95 -1.35 1.22
N LEU A 26 -9.73 -2.25 2.19
CA LEU A 26 -8.83 -3.39 2.00
C LEU A 26 -9.33 -4.33 0.89
N TRP A 27 -10.64 -4.62 0.87
CA TRP A 27 -11.27 -5.42 -0.17
C TRP A 27 -11.18 -4.75 -1.55
N ALA A 28 -11.47 -3.45 -1.64
CA ALA A 28 -11.36 -2.71 -2.89
C ALA A 28 -9.92 -2.70 -3.41
N ASN A 29 -8.93 -2.53 -2.51
CA ASN A 29 -7.53 -2.63 -2.89
C ASN A 29 -7.18 -4.03 -3.40
N PHE A 30 -7.69 -5.10 -2.76
CA PHE A 30 -7.52 -6.48 -3.22
C PHE A 30 -8.06 -6.68 -4.65
N LEU A 31 -9.25 -6.16 -4.95
CA LEU A 31 -9.84 -6.29 -6.29
C LEU A 31 -9.00 -5.63 -7.40
N ARG A 32 -8.19 -4.61 -7.06
CA ARG A 32 -7.29 -3.94 -8.03
C ARG A 32 -6.12 -4.83 -8.46
N ALA A 33 -5.61 -5.68 -7.56
CA ALA A 33 -4.47 -6.55 -7.84
C ALA A 33 -4.52 -7.86 -7.05
N PRO A 34 -5.51 -8.74 -7.30
CA PRO A 34 -5.78 -9.90 -6.44
C PRO A 34 -4.64 -10.93 -6.38
N LYS A 35 -3.62 -10.81 -7.23
CA LYS A 35 -2.40 -11.63 -7.21
C LYS A 35 -1.38 -11.18 -6.16
N LEU A 36 -1.63 -10.08 -5.45
CA LEU A 36 -0.79 -9.60 -4.35
C LEU A 36 -1.37 -10.03 -3.01
N LEU A 37 -0.54 -9.98 -1.96
CA LEU A 37 -1.00 -10.06 -0.58
C LEU A 37 -1.42 -8.66 -0.14
N HIS A 38 -2.69 -8.46 0.24
CA HIS A 38 -3.18 -7.18 0.70
C HIS A 38 -3.36 -7.22 2.21
N THR A 39 -2.74 -6.28 2.93
CA THR A 39 -2.84 -6.17 4.39
C THR A 39 -3.26 -4.77 4.79
N SER A 40 -3.79 -4.64 6.00
CA SER A 40 -4.02 -3.37 6.64
C SER A 40 -3.15 -3.31 7.90
N VAL A 41 -2.42 -2.21 8.07
CA VAL A 41 -1.45 -2.06 9.16
C VAL A 41 -1.38 -0.61 9.69
N GLY A 42 -0.85 -0.45 10.91
CA GLY A 42 -0.52 0.85 11.51
C GLY A 42 0.69 1.51 10.86
N ALA A 43 0.91 2.82 11.08
CA ALA A 43 2.01 3.59 10.49
C ALA A 43 3.40 2.97 10.75
N ASN A 44 3.70 2.62 11.99
CA ASN A 44 4.99 2.05 12.35
C ASN A 44 5.21 0.69 11.67
N THR A 45 4.18 -0.15 11.64
CA THR A 45 4.28 -1.47 10.97
C THR A 45 4.42 -1.29 9.46
N TYR A 46 3.61 -0.44 8.85
CA TYR A 46 3.70 -0.09 7.42
C TYR A 46 5.11 0.36 7.01
N PHE A 47 5.70 1.30 7.75
CA PHE A 47 7.04 1.80 7.44
C PHE A 47 8.10 0.69 7.52
N ASN A 48 8.01 -0.16 8.55
CA ASN A 48 8.91 -1.29 8.74
C ASN A 48 8.78 -2.35 7.65
N ASP A 49 7.55 -2.68 7.26
CA ASP A 49 7.24 -3.70 6.25
C ASP A 49 7.74 -3.23 4.87
N LEU A 50 7.62 -1.93 4.55
CA LEU A 50 8.26 -1.32 3.38
C LEU A 50 9.79 -1.45 3.39
N GLU A 51 10.44 -1.25 4.54
CA GLU A 51 11.88 -1.50 4.69
C GLU A 51 12.24 -2.99 4.60
N LEU A 52 11.28 -3.89 4.70
CA LEU A 52 11.46 -5.33 4.56
C LEU A 52 11.01 -5.84 3.18
N THR A 53 11.02 -4.96 2.17
CA THR A 53 10.86 -5.34 0.76
C THR A 53 12.21 -5.52 0.07
N TYR A 54 12.36 -6.62 -0.67
CA TYR A 54 13.58 -7.07 -1.32
C TYR A 54 13.37 -7.27 -2.81
N ARG A 55 14.40 -6.94 -3.59
CA ARG A 55 14.41 -7.19 -5.03
C ARG A 55 15.81 -7.55 -5.51
N ASP A 56 15.92 -8.69 -6.17
CA ASP A 56 17.09 -9.09 -6.95
C ASP A 56 16.60 -9.67 -8.29
N ASP A 57 16.83 -8.92 -9.36
CA ASP A 57 16.39 -9.31 -10.70
C ASP A 57 17.16 -10.53 -11.22
N SER A 58 18.38 -10.78 -10.72
CA SER A 58 19.26 -11.88 -11.16
C SER A 58 18.70 -13.25 -10.79
N PHE A 59 18.01 -13.33 -9.65
CA PHE A 59 17.38 -14.55 -9.13
C PHE A 59 15.84 -14.52 -9.22
N GLY A 60 15.27 -13.44 -9.77
CA GLY A 60 13.82 -13.25 -9.81
C GLY A 60 13.19 -13.24 -8.41
N LEU A 61 13.88 -12.62 -7.46
CA LEU A 61 13.40 -12.34 -6.11
C LEU A 61 12.75 -10.94 -6.13
N ASP A 62 11.48 -10.86 -5.76
CA ASP A 62 10.75 -9.59 -5.62
C ASP A 62 9.71 -9.81 -4.52
N SER A 63 10.12 -9.70 -3.26
CA SER A 63 9.30 -10.13 -2.12
C SER A 63 9.30 -9.08 -1.02
N GLY A 64 8.33 -9.13 -0.11
CA GLY A 64 8.32 -8.27 1.06
C GLY A 64 7.61 -8.90 2.23
N PHE A 65 8.02 -8.52 3.43
CA PHE A 65 7.27 -8.86 4.64
C PHE A 65 5.98 -8.05 4.68
N ALA A 66 4.91 -8.69 5.16
CA ALA A 66 3.64 -8.05 5.45
C ALA A 66 3.08 -8.63 6.75
N PHE A 67 2.58 -7.78 7.63
CA PHE A 67 1.92 -8.22 8.85
C PHE A 67 0.45 -8.57 8.61
N LEU A 68 0.10 -9.86 8.68
CA LEU A 68 -1.23 -10.35 8.31
C LEU A 68 -2.30 -10.10 9.39
N SER A 69 -1.91 -10.07 10.65
CA SER A 69 -2.86 -10.09 11.77
C SER A 69 -3.76 -8.84 11.84
N GLY A 70 -3.36 -7.74 11.19
CA GLY A 70 -4.17 -6.52 11.05
C GLY A 70 -5.31 -6.62 10.02
N GLY A 71 -5.54 -7.79 9.43
CA GLY A 71 -6.52 -7.97 8.37
C GLY A 71 -5.81 -8.12 7.02
N ALA A 72 -6.05 -9.25 6.36
CA ALA A 72 -5.41 -9.60 5.11
C ALA A 72 -6.38 -10.26 4.12
N TYR A 73 -6.36 -9.82 2.87
CA TYR A 73 -6.99 -10.51 1.74
C TYR A 73 -5.93 -11.08 0.81
N PHE A 74 -6.13 -12.33 0.39
CA PHE A 74 -5.27 -13.01 -0.57
C PHE A 74 -6.03 -14.12 -1.31
N GLN A 75 -5.48 -14.58 -2.43
CA GLN A 75 -6.06 -15.70 -3.17
C GLN A 75 -5.88 -17.03 -2.43
N LYS A 76 -6.86 -17.92 -2.58
CA LYS A 76 -6.80 -19.30 -2.05
C LYS A 76 -5.55 -20.05 -2.54
N SER A 77 -5.04 -19.72 -3.72
CA SER A 77 -3.78 -20.25 -4.26
C SER A 77 -2.57 -19.92 -3.37
N HIS A 78 -2.51 -18.75 -2.75
CA HIS A 78 -1.42 -18.39 -1.83
C HIS A 78 -1.42 -19.29 -0.59
N ALA A 79 -2.59 -19.52 0.02
CA ALA A 79 -2.73 -20.46 1.14
C ALA A 79 -2.37 -21.90 0.76
N LYS A 80 -2.86 -22.39 -0.38
CA LYS A 80 -2.51 -23.73 -0.87
C LYS A 80 -1.00 -23.87 -1.06
N ASN A 81 -0.37 -22.90 -1.73
CA ASN A 81 1.07 -22.91 -1.97
C ASN A 81 1.86 -22.89 -0.65
N PHE A 82 1.40 -22.11 0.34
CA PHE A 82 2.02 -22.06 1.67
C PHE A 82 1.97 -23.41 2.39
N VAL A 83 0.81 -24.07 2.40
CA VAL A 83 0.65 -25.39 3.04
C VAL A 83 1.47 -26.45 2.33
N MET A 84 1.52 -26.43 0.99
CA MET A 84 2.36 -27.34 0.21
C MET A 84 3.85 -27.13 0.54
N ARG A 85 4.33 -25.88 0.51
CA ARG A 85 5.72 -25.58 0.88
C ARG A 85 6.07 -25.97 2.30
N LYS A 86 5.16 -25.81 3.27
CA LYS A 86 5.35 -26.31 4.64
C LYS A 86 5.63 -27.80 4.65
N ARG A 87 4.82 -28.56 3.91
CA ARG A 87 4.98 -30.01 3.78
C ARG A 87 6.31 -30.37 3.13
N ASP A 88 6.64 -29.74 2.00
CA ASP A 88 7.91 -30.00 1.29
C ASP A 88 9.12 -29.71 2.19
N GLN A 89 9.07 -28.62 2.99
CA GLN A 89 10.14 -28.31 3.95
C GLN A 89 10.22 -29.31 5.10
N ALA A 90 9.09 -29.86 5.55
CA ALA A 90 9.08 -30.91 6.58
C ALA A 90 9.65 -32.23 6.05
N GLU A 91 9.33 -32.60 4.80
CA GLU A 91 9.91 -33.76 4.12
C GLU A 91 11.42 -33.59 3.94
N LEU A 92 11.88 -32.43 3.44
CA LEU A 92 13.32 -32.11 3.35
C LEU A 92 14.00 -32.11 4.72
N ALA A 93 13.34 -31.65 5.78
CA ALA A 93 13.90 -31.66 7.14
C ALA A 93 14.11 -33.08 7.65
N ALA A 94 13.19 -34.01 7.35
CA ALA A 94 13.37 -35.43 7.67
C ALA A 94 14.56 -36.06 6.94
N GLU A 95 14.93 -35.54 5.77
CA GLU A 95 16.11 -35.94 4.99
C GLU A 95 17.41 -35.19 5.38
N GLY A 96 17.36 -34.30 6.38
CA GLY A 96 18.51 -33.49 6.80
C GLY A 96 18.82 -32.28 5.90
N GLU A 97 17.96 -31.99 4.92
CA GLU A 97 18.09 -30.90 3.94
C GLU A 97 17.19 -29.68 4.19
N GLY A 98 16.26 -29.80 5.14
CA GLY A 98 15.27 -28.77 5.48
C GLY A 98 15.90 -27.60 6.23
N LEU A 99 15.39 -26.39 5.95
CA LEU A 99 15.88 -25.16 6.57
C LEU A 99 15.02 -24.70 7.77
N LEU A 100 13.90 -25.38 8.04
CA LEU A 100 12.89 -24.97 9.02
C LEU A 100 12.54 -26.12 9.97
N GLY A 101 12.80 -25.92 11.27
CA GLY A 101 12.17 -26.70 12.33
C GLY A 101 10.69 -26.31 12.54
N SER A 102 9.93 -27.17 13.22
CA SER A 102 8.50 -26.91 13.53
C SER A 102 8.31 -25.62 14.33
N GLU A 103 9.19 -25.35 15.29
CA GLU A 103 9.14 -24.17 16.15
C GLU A 103 9.31 -22.85 15.38
N LEU A 104 10.32 -22.76 14.51
CA LEU A 104 10.55 -21.57 13.67
C LEU A 104 9.39 -21.32 12.71
N PHE A 105 8.73 -22.38 12.24
CA PHE A 105 7.56 -22.25 11.39
C PHE A 105 6.38 -21.64 12.15
N GLU A 106 6.14 -22.07 13.39
CA GLU A 106 5.06 -21.56 14.22
C GLU A 106 5.29 -20.09 14.63
N GLN A 107 6.50 -19.75 15.07
CA GLN A 107 6.89 -18.39 15.46
C GLN A 107 6.91 -17.39 14.29
N GLY A 108 7.03 -17.92 13.07
CA GLY A 108 7.38 -17.17 11.86
C GLY A 108 6.36 -17.24 10.73
N SER A 109 5.16 -17.76 10.97
CA SER A 109 4.20 -18.07 9.89
C SER A 109 3.83 -16.87 9.01
N ASP A 110 3.60 -15.68 9.58
CA ASP A 110 3.34 -14.44 8.81
C ASP A 110 4.53 -14.07 7.89
N VAL A 111 5.76 -14.24 8.39
CA VAL A 111 7.00 -13.96 7.65
C VAL A 111 7.17 -14.94 6.50
N LEU A 112 7.01 -16.23 6.77
CA LEU A 112 7.12 -17.27 5.76
C LEU A 112 6.03 -17.11 4.70
N PHE A 113 4.80 -16.86 5.13
CA PHE A 113 3.66 -16.68 4.24
C PHE A 113 3.87 -15.51 3.29
N SER A 114 4.15 -14.31 3.82
CA SER A 114 4.33 -13.09 3.02
C SER A 114 5.53 -13.21 2.08
N LEU A 115 6.69 -13.66 2.58
CA LEU A 115 7.88 -13.76 1.75
C LEU A 115 7.75 -14.81 0.65
N TRP A 116 7.10 -15.95 0.92
CA TRP A 116 6.96 -17.03 -0.06
C TRP A 116 5.95 -16.76 -1.18
N VAL A 117 5.11 -15.73 -1.06
CA VAL A 117 4.37 -15.20 -2.23
C VAL A 117 5.35 -14.73 -3.31
N ASN A 118 6.55 -14.29 -2.91
CA ASN A 118 7.57 -13.70 -3.78
C ASN A 118 6.98 -12.58 -4.65
N ARG A 119 6.20 -11.72 -4.00
CA ARG A 119 5.69 -10.45 -4.50
C ARG A 119 5.70 -9.43 -3.36
N PRO A 120 5.95 -8.15 -3.63
CA PRO A 120 5.78 -7.11 -2.62
C PRO A 120 4.30 -7.05 -2.20
N PRO A 121 4.01 -6.92 -0.91
CA PRO A 121 2.64 -6.78 -0.45
C PRO A 121 2.04 -5.42 -0.84
N ALA A 122 0.71 -5.36 -0.75
CA ALA A 122 -0.13 -4.23 -1.08
C ALA A 122 -0.81 -3.72 0.18
N GLU A 123 -0.07 -2.95 0.97
CA GLU A 123 -0.46 -2.63 2.35
C GLU A 123 -1.17 -1.28 2.46
N LEU A 124 -2.22 -1.23 3.27
CA LEU A 124 -2.92 0.00 3.63
C LEU A 124 -2.31 0.57 4.92
N SER A 125 -1.82 1.80 4.85
CA SER A 125 -1.34 2.56 6.01
C SER A 125 -2.53 3.23 6.69
N ASN A 126 -3.03 2.64 7.77
CA ASN A 126 -4.20 3.12 8.49
C ASN A 126 -3.86 3.48 9.94
N ASN A 127 -4.69 4.31 10.58
CA ASN A 127 -4.56 4.58 12.00
C ASN A 127 -5.16 3.44 12.86
N MET A 128 -4.48 2.29 12.88
CA MET A 128 -4.93 1.13 13.63
C MET A 128 -4.85 1.36 15.14
N VAL A 129 -6.00 1.33 15.79
CA VAL A 129 -6.12 1.32 17.24
C VAL A 129 -6.13 -0.13 17.73
N PRO A 130 -5.42 -0.50 18.81
CA PRO A 130 -5.55 -1.84 19.37
C PRO A 130 -7.00 -2.10 19.80
N PHE A 131 -7.41 -3.37 19.74
CA PHE A 131 -8.63 -3.82 20.41
C PHE A 131 -8.51 -3.48 21.90
N ALA A 132 -9.51 -2.80 22.47
CA ALA A 132 -9.50 -2.42 23.88
C ALA A 132 -9.60 -3.69 24.76
N ALA A 133 -8.45 -4.24 25.16
CA ALA A 133 -8.39 -5.17 26.27
C ALA A 133 -8.41 -4.34 27.56
N GLY A 134 -9.60 -4.15 28.15
CA GLY A 134 -9.78 -3.55 29.47
C GLY A 134 -9.67 -2.03 29.57
N ILE A 135 -10.47 -1.45 30.47
CA ILE A 135 -10.35 -0.06 30.90
C ILE A 135 -9.00 0.09 31.63
N GLY A 136 -8.06 0.87 31.08
CA GLY A 136 -6.81 1.22 31.75
C GLY A 136 -5.52 0.78 31.05
N GLU A 137 -5.58 -0.07 30.03
CA GLU A 137 -4.38 -0.39 29.24
C GLU A 137 -4.06 0.73 28.24
N PRO A 138 -2.78 1.16 28.12
CA PRO A 138 -2.41 2.19 27.17
C PRO A 138 -2.70 1.75 25.72
N LYS A 139 -3.44 2.60 25.00
CA LYS A 139 -3.78 2.50 23.57
C LYS A 139 -2.53 2.58 22.67
N LEU A 140 -1.62 1.62 22.68
CA LEU A 140 -0.38 1.69 21.89
C LEU A 140 -0.06 0.35 21.24
N TYR A 141 -0.76 0.03 20.15
CA TYR A 141 -0.52 -1.12 19.26
C TYR A 141 0.87 -1.11 18.60
N GLU A 142 1.53 0.05 18.52
CA GLU A 142 2.80 0.20 17.79
C GLU A 142 4.06 -0.14 18.60
N ARG A 143 3.97 -0.44 19.90
CA ARG A 143 5.13 -0.90 20.69
C ARG A 143 5.46 -2.34 20.29
N GLY A 144 6.64 -2.55 19.73
CA GLY A 144 7.19 -3.88 19.46
C GLY A 144 7.21 -4.33 17.99
N ALA A 145 6.96 -3.46 16.99
CA ALA A 145 7.22 -3.83 15.59
C ALA A 145 8.70 -4.24 15.39
N TYR A 146 9.61 -3.43 15.93
CA TYR A 146 11.05 -3.68 15.94
C TYR A 146 11.45 -4.87 16.84
N GLU A 147 10.82 -5.05 18.00
CA GLU A 147 11.08 -6.22 18.86
C GLU A 147 10.59 -7.54 18.25
N ARG A 148 9.42 -7.54 17.59
CA ARG A 148 8.91 -8.70 16.85
C ARG A 148 9.86 -9.05 15.71
N ARG A 149 10.31 -8.03 14.99
CA ARG A 149 11.29 -8.17 13.91
C ARG A 149 12.59 -8.80 14.39
N ALA A 150 13.15 -8.32 15.49
CA ALA A 150 14.36 -8.90 16.08
C ALA A 150 14.17 -10.38 16.43
N ARG A 151 13.01 -10.73 17.01
CA ARG A 151 12.63 -12.13 17.31
C ARG A 151 12.44 -12.99 16.06
N GLN A 152 11.94 -12.39 14.97
CA GLN A 152 11.67 -13.09 13.71
C GLN A 152 12.83 -13.01 12.71
N LYS A 153 14.00 -12.48 13.11
CA LYS A 153 15.17 -12.31 12.25
C LYS A 153 15.60 -13.62 11.60
N GLU A 154 15.68 -14.68 12.40
CA GLU A 154 16.08 -16.01 11.92
C GLU A 154 15.12 -16.52 10.85
N VAL A 155 13.80 -16.39 11.10
CA VAL A 155 12.76 -16.79 10.14
C VAL A 155 12.88 -16.01 8.83
N HIS A 156 13.13 -14.70 8.87
CA HIS A 156 13.32 -13.89 7.65
C HIS A 156 14.49 -14.41 6.80
N VAL A 157 15.63 -14.68 7.45
CA VAL A 157 16.82 -15.18 6.77
C VAL A 157 16.54 -16.55 6.15
N VAL A 158 15.88 -17.44 6.90
CA VAL A 158 15.52 -18.77 6.43
C VAL A 158 14.54 -18.71 5.26
N ALA A 159 13.51 -17.87 5.34
CA ALA A 159 12.51 -17.69 4.29
C ALA A 159 13.16 -17.28 2.95
N LEU A 160 14.09 -16.32 3.01
CA LEU A 160 14.82 -15.83 1.84
C LEU A 160 15.81 -16.88 1.31
N LYS A 161 16.51 -17.62 2.19
CA LYS A 161 17.38 -18.74 1.78
C LYS A 161 16.59 -19.83 1.05
N ALA A 162 15.40 -20.18 1.54
CA ALA A 162 14.53 -21.15 0.90
C ALA A 162 14.13 -20.68 -0.51
N LEU A 163 13.70 -19.42 -0.66
CA LEU A 163 13.38 -18.85 -1.98
C LEU A 163 14.57 -18.87 -2.95
N LEU A 164 15.77 -18.56 -2.46
CA LEU A 164 16.98 -18.61 -3.28
C LEU A 164 17.34 -20.05 -3.67
N LYS A 165 17.23 -21.02 -2.75
CA LYS A 165 17.46 -22.45 -3.03
C LYS A 165 16.50 -22.97 -4.10
N ASP A 166 15.20 -22.66 -3.98
CA ASP A 166 14.18 -23.01 -4.98
C ASP A 166 14.54 -22.44 -6.35
N ARG A 167 14.94 -21.15 -6.40
CA ARG A 167 15.33 -20.48 -7.64
C ARG A 167 16.55 -21.13 -8.29
N LEU A 168 17.57 -21.46 -7.52
CA LEU A 168 18.76 -22.14 -8.01
C LEU A 168 18.42 -23.54 -8.55
N ARG A 169 17.51 -24.29 -7.91
CA ARG A 169 17.05 -25.60 -8.42
C ARG A 169 16.36 -25.47 -9.78
N VAL A 170 15.49 -24.47 -9.93
CA VAL A 170 14.81 -24.16 -11.20
C VAL A 170 15.80 -23.74 -12.29
N MET A 171 16.75 -22.85 -11.97
CA MET A 171 17.76 -22.38 -12.93
C MET A 171 18.69 -23.51 -13.40
N ASN A 172 19.02 -24.44 -12.51
CA ASN A 172 19.86 -25.60 -12.81
C ASN A 172 19.09 -26.77 -13.47
N GLY A 173 17.82 -26.56 -13.85
CA GLY A 173 17.00 -27.58 -14.53
C GLY A 173 16.62 -28.78 -13.68
N LYS A 174 16.78 -28.71 -12.35
CA LYS A 174 16.54 -29.83 -11.41
C LYS A 174 15.08 -29.96 -10.97
N GLU A 175 14.22 -28.97 -11.26
CA GLU A 175 12.78 -29.03 -10.99
C GLU A 175 11.94 -28.51 -12.16
N ALA A 176 10.85 -29.21 -12.46
CA ALA A 176 9.89 -28.82 -13.49
C ALA A 176 9.04 -27.62 -13.01
N LYS A 177 9.40 -26.40 -13.45
CA LYS A 177 8.56 -25.18 -13.56
C LYS A 177 7.38 -25.07 -12.56
N VAL A 178 7.61 -25.24 -11.26
CA VAL A 178 6.57 -24.89 -10.27
C VAL A 178 6.60 -23.37 -10.09
N SER A 179 5.44 -22.78 -10.41
CA SER A 179 5.09 -21.37 -10.32
C SER A 179 5.61 -20.44 -11.43
N ARG A 180 4.97 -20.58 -12.60
CA ARG A 180 4.68 -19.45 -13.51
C ARG A 180 3.94 -18.34 -12.76
N THR A 181 4.69 -17.42 -12.16
CA THR A 181 4.23 -16.03 -11.92
C THR A 181 5.41 -15.05 -11.91
N LEU A 182 6.39 -15.32 -12.78
CA LEU A 182 7.64 -14.58 -12.95
C LEU A 182 7.55 -13.48 -14.03
N ALA A 183 6.39 -12.86 -14.23
CA ALA A 183 6.41 -11.55 -14.85
C ALA A 183 7.00 -10.59 -13.79
N PRO A 184 8.01 -9.76 -14.11
CA PRO A 184 8.37 -8.66 -13.23
C PRO A 184 7.08 -7.92 -12.89
N ALA A 185 6.83 -7.65 -11.61
CA ALA A 185 5.70 -6.81 -11.22
C ALA A 185 5.97 -5.40 -11.74
N SER A 186 5.66 -5.15 -13.02
CA SER A 186 5.75 -3.81 -13.61
C SER A 186 4.75 -2.85 -12.98
N GLN A 187 3.80 -3.36 -12.17
CA GLN A 187 2.92 -2.59 -11.32
C GLN A 187 3.19 -2.94 -9.85
N ARG A 188 4.20 -2.31 -9.25
CA ARG A 188 4.13 -2.07 -7.80
C ARG A 188 3.03 -1.06 -7.56
N LEU A 189 2.08 -1.42 -6.70
CA LEU A 189 0.91 -0.61 -6.43
C LEU A 189 1.29 0.75 -5.81
N GLU A 190 0.36 1.67 -5.98
CA GLU A 190 0.34 2.95 -5.29
C GLU A 190 0.31 2.74 -3.78
N THR A 191 0.82 3.71 -3.04
CA THR A 191 0.58 3.77 -1.60
C THR A 191 -0.88 4.09 -1.36
N VAL A 192 -1.51 3.38 -0.41
CA VAL A 192 -2.93 3.53 -0.13
C VAL A 192 -3.22 3.65 1.36
N SER A 193 -4.30 4.38 1.69
CA SER A 193 -4.82 4.53 3.05
C SER A 193 -6.34 4.64 3.01
N SER A 194 -7.02 4.11 4.02
CA SER A 194 -8.49 4.17 4.11
C SER A 194 -8.92 5.53 4.62
N CYS A 195 -9.94 6.12 4.01
CA CYS A 195 -10.56 7.33 4.53
C CYS A 195 -11.33 7.05 5.82
N ALA A 196 -11.65 8.12 6.56
CA ALA A 196 -12.56 8.05 7.70
C ALA A 196 -13.87 7.35 7.35
N LYS A 197 -14.24 6.39 8.21
CA LYS A 197 -15.43 5.53 8.05
C LYS A 197 -15.42 4.68 6.77
N ASP A 198 -14.22 4.36 6.26
CA ASP A 198 -14.03 3.45 5.13
C ASP A 198 -14.76 3.89 3.85
N ARG A 199 -14.90 5.21 3.66
CA ARG A 199 -15.73 5.78 2.59
C ARG A 199 -15.02 5.88 1.25
N CYS A 200 -13.70 6.00 1.28
CA CYS A 200 -12.82 6.10 0.12
C CYS A 200 -11.45 5.50 0.46
N LEU A 201 -10.61 5.36 -0.57
CA LEU A 201 -9.21 4.98 -0.44
C LEU A 201 -8.36 6.15 -0.96
N LEU A 202 -7.52 6.73 -0.10
CA LEU A 202 -6.43 7.59 -0.54
C LEU A 202 -5.47 6.77 -1.41
N THR A 203 -5.06 7.33 -2.53
CA THR A 203 -4.07 6.77 -3.45
C THR A 203 -2.98 7.79 -3.73
N THR A 204 -1.71 7.41 -3.63
CA THR A 204 -0.57 8.26 -4.01
C THR A 204 0.59 7.44 -4.53
N ASN A 205 1.39 8.00 -5.44
CA ASN A 205 2.67 7.40 -5.84
C ASN A 205 3.85 7.86 -4.96
N ILE A 206 3.61 8.81 -4.03
CA ILE A 206 4.62 9.33 -3.11
C ILE A 206 4.80 8.33 -1.96
N GLN A 207 6.01 7.82 -1.78
CA GLN A 207 6.31 6.74 -0.82
C GLN A 207 7.04 7.25 0.41
N ALA A 208 6.71 6.67 1.57
CA ALA A 208 7.31 6.99 2.86
C ALA A 208 8.75 6.48 2.97
N VAL A 209 9.00 5.32 2.36
CA VAL A 209 10.32 4.69 2.24
C VAL A 209 10.69 4.64 0.76
N PRO A 210 11.93 4.98 0.37
CA PRO A 210 12.38 4.83 -1.00
C PRO A 210 12.19 3.39 -1.49
N ARG A 211 11.72 3.23 -2.73
CA ARG A 211 11.53 1.92 -3.36
C ARG A 211 12.80 1.07 -3.23
N ALA A 212 12.62 -0.18 -2.80
CA ALA A 212 13.68 -1.18 -2.83
C ALA A 212 14.25 -1.27 -4.27
N ARG A 213 15.48 -0.80 -4.42
CA ARG A 213 16.26 -0.91 -5.67
C ARG A 213 16.73 -2.35 -5.82
N SER A 214 16.88 -2.80 -7.06
CA SER A 214 17.50 -4.09 -7.35
C SER A 214 18.87 -4.12 -6.68
N MET A 215 19.09 -5.11 -5.83
CA MET A 215 20.30 -5.25 -5.04
C MET A 215 20.85 -6.64 -5.23
N LYS A 216 22.15 -6.70 -5.46
CA LYS A 216 22.86 -7.96 -5.57
C LYS A 216 22.75 -8.74 -4.25
N SER A 217 22.54 -10.04 -4.36
CA SER A 217 22.41 -10.98 -3.25
C SER A 217 23.55 -10.91 -2.21
N ASP A 218 24.77 -10.52 -2.61
CA ASP A 218 25.93 -10.37 -1.73
C ASP A 218 25.74 -9.25 -0.68
N LYS A 219 25.01 -8.18 -1.02
CA LYS A 219 24.69 -7.08 -0.11
C LYS A 219 23.40 -7.27 0.68
N LEU A 220 22.54 -8.19 0.23
CA LEU A 220 21.27 -8.48 0.89
C LEU A 220 21.47 -8.94 2.34
N GLY A 221 22.50 -9.76 2.60
CA GLY A 221 22.79 -10.26 3.95
C GLY A 221 23.13 -9.16 4.96
N GLN A 222 23.93 -8.16 4.58
CA GLN A 222 24.27 -7.03 5.46
C GLN A 222 23.06 -6.14 5.69
N LEU A 223 22.34 -5.77 4.63
CA LEU A 223 21.13 -4.96 4.74
C LEU A 223 20.08 -5.64 5.64
N LEU A 224 19.89 -6.95 5.48
CA LEU A 224 19.00 -7.74 6.32
C LEU A 224 19.40 -7.64 7.78
N ARG A 225 20.68 -7.82 8.11
CA ARG A 225 21.17 -7.64 9.47
C ARG A 225 20.89 -6.24 9.99
N ASP A 226 21.34 -5.20 9.28
CA ASP A 226 21.22 -3.80 9.71
C ASP A 226 19.77 -3.42 10.01
N ARG A 227 18.84 -3.89 9.16
CA ARG A 227 17.44 -3.57 9.36
C ARG A 227 16.80 -4.50 10.41
N LEU A 228 17.03 -5.81 10.39
CA LEU A 228 16.44 -6.80 11.33
C LEU A 228 16.95 -6.69 12.77
N GLU A 229 18.15 -6.16 12.98
CA GLU A 229 18.74 -5.94 14.31
C GLU A 229 18.26 -4.63 14.95
N ARG A 230 17.56 -3.78 14.20
CA ARG A 230 17.07 -2.51 14.72
C ARG A 230 15.98 -2.73 15.76
N THR A 231 16.17 -2.17 16.95
CA THR A 231 15.22 -2.24 18.08
C THR A 231 14.34 -1.00 18.20
N GLU A 232 14.68 0.10 17.52
CA GLU A 232 14.01 1.40 17.63
C GLU A 232 13.61 1.97 16.26
N ALA A 233 12.66 2.89 16.27
CA ALA A 233 12.24 3.62 15.09
C ALA A 233 13.32 4.58 14.60
N THR A 234 13.48 4.70 13.28
CA THR A 234 14.35 5.74 12.72
C THR A 234 13.68 7.11 12.84
N PRO A 235 14.44 8.22 12.80
CA PRO A 235 13.85 9.56 12.76
C PRO A 235 12.82 9.74 11.64
N GLU A 236 13.06 9.15 10.47
CA GLU A 236 12.11 9.18 9.35
C GLU A 236 10.82 8.41 9.64
N CYS A 237 10.92 7.29 10.36
CA CYS A 237 9.75 6.54 10.82
C CYS A 237 8.93 7.36 11.83
N GLU A 238 9.58 8.06 12.77
CA GLU A 238 8.88 8.93 13.72
C GLU A 238 8.20 10.12 13.03
N VAL A 239 8.86 10.75 12.05
CA VAL A 239 8.25 11.78 11.21
C VAL A 239 7.04 11.21 10.45
N PHE A 240 7.17 10.02 9.88
CA PHE A 240 6.07 9.37 9.16
C PHE A 240 4.90 9.05 10.09
N LYS A 241 5.14 8.51 11.28
CA LYS A 241 4.08 8.22 12.28
C LYS A 241 3.32 9.49 12.68
N ALA A 242 4.04 10.60 12.85
CA ALA A 242 3.44 11.90 13.15
C ALA A 242 2.62 12.49 12.00
N HIS A 243 2.89 12.05 10.76
CA HIS A 243 2.33 12.64 9.54
C HIS A 243 1.92 11.59 8.50
N GLN A 244 1.31 10.49 8.94
CA GLN A 244 0.99 9.34 8.09
C GLN A 244 -0.07 9.64 7.02
N TYR A 245 -0.16 8.79 6.00
CA TYR A 245 -1.12 8.94 4.89
C TYR A 245 -2.58 9.08 5.34
N HIS A 246 -2.98 8.32 6.37
CA HIS A 246 -4.34 8.36 6.89
C HIS A 246 -4.78 9.76 7.31
N TYR A 247 -3.85 10.59 7.79
CA TYR A 247 -4.14 11.96 8.22
C TYR A 247 -4.49 12.91 7.08
N ALA A 248 -4.32 12.51 5.80
CA ALA A 248 -4.88 13.27 4.68
C ALA A 248 -6.40 13.08 4.53
N VAL A 249 -6.96 12.02 5.12
CA VAL A 249 -8.32 11.53 4.85
C VAL A 249 -9.07 11.07 6.10
N ASP A 250 -8.59 11.43 7.29
CA ASP A 250 -9.21 11.10 8.59
C ASP A 250 -10.36 12.05 8.96
N GLY A 251 -10.56 13.12 8.17
CA GLY A 251 -11.61 14.12 8.37
C GLY A 251 -11.33 15.12 9.49
N SER A 252 -10.11 15.18 10.01
CA SER A 252 -9.67 16.12 11.03
C SER A 252 -8.81 17.23 10.41
N MET A 253 -9.04 18.48 10.82
CA MET A 253 -8.18 19.62 10.44
C MET A 253 -6.96 19.77 11.35
N GLN A 254 -6.86 18.93 12.39
CA GLN A 254 -5.83 18.98 13.43
C GLN A 254 -4.74 17.92 13.23
N THR A 255 -4.79 17.23 12.09
CA THR A 255 -3.88 16.19 11.64
C THR A 255 -3.55 16.45 10.17
N GLN A 256 -2.35 16.06 9.72
CA GLN A 256 -1.98 16.19 8.32
C GLN A 256 -1.02 15.09 7.89
N TRP A 257 -1.12 14.70 6.62
CA TRP A 257 -0.07 13.94 5.96
C TRP A 257 1.05 14.88 5.50
N VAL A 258 2.29 14.46 5.71
CA VAL A 258 3.49 15.11 5.19
C VAL A 258 4.35 14.03 4.57
N THR A 259 4.86 14.28 3.37
CA THR A 259 5.82 13.37 2.74
C THR A 259 7.14 13.37 3.51
N THR A 260 7.69 12.17 3.73
CA THR A 260 9.04 12.00 4.30
C THR A 260 10.12 12.46 3.31
N SER A 261 9.84 12.38 2.01
CA SER A 261 10.67 12.98 0.95
C SER A 261 10.40 14.49 0.88
N ARG A 262 11.44 15.31 1.05
CA ARG A 262 11.37 16.77 0.91
C ARG A 262 11.14 17.26 -0.52
N ASN A 263 11.15 16.35 -1.50
CA ASN A 263 11.01 16.66 -2.92
C ASN A 263 9.74 16.02 -3.47
N VAL A 264 8.93 16.82 -4.16
CA VAL A 264 7.84 16.38 -5.04
C VAL A 264 8.36 16.45 -6.47
N THR A 265 8.20 15.37 -7.22
CA THR A 265 8.63 15.29 -8.62
C THR A 265 7.47 15.57 -9.55
N LYS A 266 7.75 16.13 -10.73
CA LYS A 266 6.77 16.19 -11.82
C LYS A 266 6.14 14.81 -12.06
N GLY A 267 4.82 14.76 -12.08
CA GLY A 267 4.03 13.53 -12.25
C GLY A 267 3.63 12.84 -10.95
N ASP A 268 4.16 13.27 -9.80
CA ASP A 268 3.66 12.82 -8.50
C ASP A 268 2.22 13.26 -8.28
N TYR A 269 1.45 12.45 -7.57
CA TYR A 269 0.05 12.71 -7.29
C TYR A 269 -0.41 12.15 -5.96
N PHE A 270 -1.51 12.71 -5.49
CA PHE A 270 -2.37 12.13 -4.46
C PHE A 270 -3.82 12.27 -4.89
N GLY A 271 -4.68 11.37 -4.43
CA GLY A 271 -6.06 11.31 -4.89
C GLY A 271 -6.89 10.32 -4.11
N LEU A 272 -8.13 10.14 -4.52
CA LEU A 272 -9.12 9.28 -3.89
C LEU A 272 -9.69 8.31 -4.92
N ASP A 273 -9.78 7.04 -4.55
CA ASP A 273 -10.75 6.09 -5.10
C ASP A 273 -12.00 6.14 -4.21
N LEU A 274 -13.13 6.54 -4.81
CA LEU A 274 -14.41 6.71 -4.14
C LEU A 274 -15.13 5.39 -3.86
N LEU A 275 -14.52 4.25 -4.24
CA LEU A 275 -15.02 2.88 -4.04
C LEU A 275 -16.34 2.56 -4.75
N LYS A 276 -16.94 3.55 -5.42
CA LYS A 276 -18.19 3.52 -6.18
C LYS A 276 -18.12 4.54 -7.30
N LEU A 277 -18.93 4.32 -8.32
CA LEU A 277 -19.11 5.27 -9.42
C LEU A 277 -20.06 6.39 -9.00
N HIS A 278 -19.66 7.63 -9.27
CA HIS A 278 -20.42 8.84 -9.00
C HIS A 278 -20.74 9.58 -10.31
N LYS A 279 -22.02 9.91 -10.51
CA LYS A 279 -22.49 10.73 -11.65
C LYS A 279 -22.70 12.20 -11.26
N ASP A 280 -22.67 12.48 -9.97
CA ASP A 280 -23.08 13.70 -9.29
C ASP A 280 -21.95 14.27 -8.44
N LEU A 281 -20.71 13.89 -8.75
CA LEU A 281 -19.54 14.42 -8.07
C LEU A 281 -19.33 15.88 -8.45
N GLN A 282 -19.73 16.78 -7.56
CA GLN A 282 -19.69 18.22 -7.82
C GLN A 282 -18.39 18.86 -7.32
N GLN A 283 -17.93 18.50 -6.12
CA GLN A 283 -16.86 19.23 -5.45
C GLN A 283 -15.82 18.30 -4.84
N VAL A 284 -14.58 18.75 -4.86
CA VAL A 284 -13.47 18.16 -4.09
C VAL A 284 -12.74 19.28 -3.36
N SER A 285 -12.38 19.06 -2.09
CA SER A 285 -11.66 20.03 -1.28
C SER A 285 -10.39 19.45 -0.72
N VAL A 286 -9.35 20.28 -0.63
CA VAL A 286 -8.08 19.96 0.02
C VAL A 286 -7.79 21.03 1.06
N ALA A 287 -7.50 20.63 2.29
CA ALA A 287 -7.04 21.54 3.33
C ALA A 287 -5.52 21.41 3.46
N VAL A 288 -4.83 22.55 3.55
CA VAL A 288 -3.38 22.58 3.69
C VAL A 288 -2.92 23.68 4.64
N ALA A 289 -1.88 23.37 5.42
CA ALA A 289 -1.20 24.32 6.30
C ALA A 289 -0.03 25.08 5.62
N HIS A 290 0.17 24.88 4.31
CA HIS A 290 1.21 25.51 3.51
C HIS A 290 0.65 26.05 2.19
N PRO A 291 1.37 26.95 1.48
CA PRO A 291 0.95 27.41 0.17
C PRO A 291 0.70 26.22 -0.77
N PHE A 292 -0.57 25.96 -1.07
CA PHE A 292 -0.95 25.00 -2.09
C PHE A 292 -0.48 25.56 -3.42
N GLN A 293 0.48 24.90 -4.06
CA GLN A 293 1.02 25.40 -5.31
C GLN A 293 -0.05 25.33 -6.40
N GLY A 294 -0.13 26.39 -7.22
CA GLY A 294 -0.99 26.45 -8.41
C GLY A 294 -0.56 25.52 -9.54
N GLU A 295 0.35 24.58 -9.27
CA GLU A 295 0.99 23.70 -10.25
C GLU A 295 0.44 22.25 -10.20
N LEU A 296 -0.61 22.03 -9.42
CA LEU A 296 -1.37 20.77 -9.42
C LEU A 296 -2.51 20.85 -10.43
N VAL A 297 -2.64 19.80 -11.23
CA VAL A 297 -3.79 19.60 -12.12
C VAL A 297 -4.74 18.60 -11.48
N LEU A 298 -6.00 18.99 -11.36
CA LEU A 298 -7.09 18.10 -10.95
C LEU A 298 -7.44 17.19 -12.13
N GLU A 299 -7.42 15.88 -11.91
CA GLU A 299 -7.76 14.87 -12.90
C GLU A 299 -8.82 13.91 -12.35
N VAL A 300 -9.71 13.45 -13.23
CA VAL A 300 -10.73 12.44 -12.90
C VAL A 300 -10.57 11.19 -13.76
N SER A 301 -11.04 10.05 -13.25
CA SER A 301 -11.06 8.79 -13.97
C SER A 301 -12.22 7.90 -13.53
N MET A 302 -12.67 7.05 -14.45
CA MET A 302 -13.63 5.98 -14.17
C MET A 302 -12.92 4.67 -13.78
N ASP A 303 -11.69 4.45 -14.25
CA ASP A 303 -11.05 3.13 -14.26
C ASP A 303 -9.59 3.13 -13.73
N ASN A 304 -9.10 4.27 -13.26
CA ASN A 304 -7.72 4.50 -12.82
C ASN A 304 -6.66 4.35 -13.93
N ARG A 305 -7.05 4.14 -15.19
CA ARG A 305 -6.14 3.94 -16.34
C ARG A 305 -6.11 5.16 -17.25
N ARG A 306 -7.28 5.73 -17.54
CA ARG A 306 -7.41 6.93 -18.37
C ARG A 306 -7.82 8.10 -17.50
N TRP A 307 -7.07 9.18 -17.60
CA TRP A 307 -7.21 10.35 -16.73
C TRP A 307 -7.51 11.59 -17.55
N PHE A 308 -8.45 12.38 -17.06
CA PHE A 308 -8.96 13.55 -17.76
C PHE A 308 -8.77 14.78 -16.88
N PRO A 309 -7.99 15.78 -17.34
CA PRO A 309 -7.81 17.01 -16.57
C PRO A 309 -9.12 17.80 -16.53
N ILE A 310 -9.43 18.36 -15.36
CA ILE A 310 -10.57 19.24 -15.16
C ILE A 310 -10.06 20.67 -15.02
N ALA A 311 -10.46 21.53 -15.95
CA ALA A 311 -10.10 22.94 -15.95
C ALA A 311 -10.99 23.72 -14.97
N VAL A 312 -10.58 23.74 -13.70
CA VAL A 312 -11.28 24.44 -12.61
C VAL A 312 -10.28 25.21 -11.76
N LYS A 313 -10.64 26.44 -11.39
CA LYS A 313 -9.88 27.23 -10.42
C LYS A 313 -10.48 27.00 -9.02
N PRO A 314 -9.66 26.70 -8.00
CA PRO A 314 -10.18 26.52 -6.66
C PRO A 314 -10.60 27.84 -6.02
N SER A 315 -11.66 27.81 -5.22
CA SER A 315 -11.91 28.85 -4.23
C SER A 315 -11.07 28.58 -2.98
N LYS A 316 -10.42 29.62 -2.44
CA LYS A 316 -9.59 29.54 -1.24
C LYS A 316 -10.33 30.18 -0.08
N ALA A 317 -10.45 29.46 1.04
CA ALA A 317 -11.02 29.97 2.28
C ALA A 317 -10.12 29.62 3.47
N PHE A 318 -10.00 30.54 4.43
CA PHE A 318 -9.43 30.22 5.73
C PHE A 318 -10.29 29.14 6.41
N ALA A 319 -9.64 28.12 6.97
CA ALA A 319 -10.33 26.99 7.58
C ALA A 319 -10.06 26.87 9.08
N ASP A 320 -8.80 26.99 9.50
CA ASP A 320 -8.39 26.80 10.90
C ASP A 320 -6.96 27.34 11.16
N VAL A 321 -6.51 27.29 12.41
CA VAL A 321 -5.08 27.42 12.80
C VAL A 321 -4.60 26.11 13.40
N TRP A 322 -3.51 25.58 12.88
CA TRP A 322 -2.91 24.35 13.38
C TRP A 322 -1.42 24.55 13.64
N ARG A 323 -1.00 24.35 14.91
CA ARG A 323 0.39 24.54 15.36
C ARG A 323 0.99 25.90 14.99
N GLY A 324 0.17 26.96 14.99
CA GLY A 324 0.58 28.32 14.62
C GLY A 324 0.60 28.60 13.12
N PHE A 325 0.23 27.63 12.27
CA PHE A 325 0.10 27.81 10.83
C PHE A 325 -1.36 27.98 10.44
N GLU A 326 -1.64 28.91 9.53
CA GLU A 326 -2.97 29.04 8.93
C GLU A 326 -3.26 27.85 8.01
N VAL A 327 -4.37 27.18 8.26
CA VAL A 327 -4.90 26.13 7.39
C VAL A 327 -5.90 26.76 6.44
N HIS A 328 -5.65 26.59 5.14
CA HIS A 328 -6.53 27.06 4.07
C HIS A 328 -7.19 25.88 3.37
N ARG A 329 -8.49 25.98 3.11
CA ARG A 329 -9.24 25.02 2.30
C ARG A 329 -9.36 25.53 0.87
N TYR A 330 -8.95 24.69 -0.07
CA TYR A 330 -9.08 24.87 -1.50
C TYR A 330 -10.21 23.98 -2.01
N THR A 331 -11.29 24.57 -2.52
CA THR A 331 -12.46 23.84 -3.03
C THR A 331 -12.55 23.98 -4.53
N TYR A 332 -12.59 22.86 -5.22
CA TYR A 332 -12.70 22.76 -6.67
C TYR A 332 -14.13 22.37 -7.04
N ASP A 333 -14.87 23.31 -7.61
CA ASP A 333 -16.22 23.04 -8.13
C ASP A 333 -16.13 22.57 -9.58
N MET A 334 -16.39 21.29 -9.78
CA MET A 334 -16.30 20.60 -11.06
C MET A 334 -17.63 20.61 -11.83
N SER A 335 -18.71 21.15 -11.25
CA SER A 335 -20.07 21.01 -11.80
C SER A 335 -20.18 21.57 -13.23
N GLU A 336 -19.77 22.82 -13.46
CA GLU A 336 -19.79 23.44 -14.79
C GLU A 336 -18.84 22.73 -15.78
N SER A 337 -17.62 22.42 -15.33
CA SER A 337 -16.62 21.76 -16.18
C SER A 337 -17.07 20.38 -16.65
N LEU A 338 -17.73 19.60 -15.77
CA LEU A 338 -18.27 18.28 -16.10
C LEU A 338 -19.54 18.38 -16.94
N ALA A 339 -20.46 19.31 -16.62
CA ALA A 339 -21.68 19.52 -17.39
C ALA A 339 -21.37 19.89 -18.86
N GLY A 340 -20.46 20.85 -19.08
CA GLY A 340 -20.05 21.26 -20.43
C GLY A 340 -19.25 20.19 -21.17
N ALA A 341 -18.54 19.30 -20.45
CA ALA A 341 -17.91 18.13 -21.05
C ALA A 341 -18.95 17.10 -21.51
N TRP A 342 -19.97 16.81 -20.71
CA TRP A 342 -20.97 15.81 -21.01
C TRP A 342 -21.98 16.25 -22.06
N GLN A 343 -22.38 17.53 -22.08
CA GLN A 343 -23.21 18.08 -23.16
C GLN A 343 -22.56 17.86 -24.52
N ARG A 344 -21.25 18.11 -24.64
CA ARG A 344 -20.51 17.84 -25.89
C ARG A 344 -20.54 16.36 -26.29
N ILE A 345 -20.49 15.43 -25.34
CA ILE A 345 -20.60 13.99 -25.66
C ILE A 345 -21.99 13.67 -26.22
N LEU A 346 -23.04 14.23 -25.62
CA LEU A 346 -24.42 13.95 -25.98
C LEU A 346 -24.83 14.62 -27.29
N GLU A 347 -24.26 15.78 -27.61
CA GLU A 347 -24.66 16.61 -28.75
C GLU A 347 -23.81 16.40 -30.01
N THR A 348 -22.61 15.80 -29.93
CA THR A 348 -21.74 15.64 -31.12
C THR A 348 -22.18 14.43 -31.97
N PRO A 349 -22.70 14.61 -33.21
CA PRO A 349 -22.91 13.50 -34.13
C PRO A 349 -21.55 12.92 -34.53
N LYS A 350 -21.49 11.60 -34.76
CA LYS A 350 -20.30 10.74 -35.01
C LYS A 350 -19.24 11.22 -36.04
N ALA A 351 -19.37 12.39 -36.67
CA ALA A 351 -18.60 12.79 -37.84
C ALA A 351 -17.36 13.68 -37.58
N LYS A 352 -17.20 14.32 -36.41
CA LYS A 352 -15.98 15.11 -36.10
C LYS A 352 -15.62 15.01 -34.62
N HIS A 353 -14.97 13.93 -34.23
CA HIS A 353 -14.33 13.86 -32.92
C HIS A 353 -13.20 14.90 -32.85
N SER A 354 -13.44 15.98 -32.11
CA SER A 354 -12.35 16.83 -31.63
C SER A 354 -11.35 15.96 -30.87
N SER A 355 -10.05 16.19 -31.05
CA SER A 355 -8.98 15.44 -30.38
C SER A 355 -8.90 15.67 -28.87
N THR A 356 -9.73 16.56 -28.31
CA THR A 356 -9.74 16.86 -26.88
C THR A 356 -10.39 15.72 -26.09
N PRO A 357 -9.65 15.06 -25.18
CA PRO A 357 -10.18 13.96 -24.37
C PRO A 357 -11.36 14.44 -23.52
N THR A 358 -12.48 13.72 -23.52
CA THR A 358 -13.66 14.09 -22.74
C THR A 358 -13.79 13.25 -21.46
N PRO A 359 -13.99 13.88 -20.29
CA PRO A 359 -14.23 13.18 -19.02
C PRO A 359 -15.34 12.12 -19.09
N PRO A 360 -15.24 11.03 -18.32
CA PRO A 360 -16.28 10.02 -18.24
C PRO A 360 -17.53 10.56 -17.54
N LEU A 361 -18.71 10.02 -17.88
CA LEU A 361 -19.98 10.34 -17.22
C LEU A 361 -20.00 9.87 -15.75
N TYR A 362 -19.30 8.79 -15.46
CA TYR A 362 -19.15 8.25 -14.11
C TYR A 362 -17.71 8.39 -13.66
N ILE A 363 -17.53 8.95 -12.47
CA ILE A 363 -16.22 9.18 -11.86
C ILE A 363 -16.09 8.24 -10.67
N GLN A 364 -14.99 7.51 -10.60
CA GLN A 364 -14.62 6.72 -9.42
C GLN A 364 -13.35 7.27 -8.77
N HIS A 365 -12.46 7.86 -9.55
CA HIS A 365 -11.17 8.34 -9.07
C HIS A 365 -11.01 9.83 -9.34
N VAL A 366 -10.40 10.51 -8.37
CA VAL A 366 -10.00 11.91 -8.46
C VAL A 366 -8.57 12.01 -7.98
N ARG A 367 -7.72 12.81 -8.62
CA ARG A 367 -6.37 13.09 -8.11
C ARG A 367 -5.88 14.47 -8.47
N PHE A 368 -4.92 14.94 -7.69
CA PHE A 368 -4.11 16.11 -7.96
C PHE A 368 -2.73 15.65 -8.40
N ARG A 369 -2.33 16.04 -9.60
CA ARG A 369 -1.04 15.66 -10.20
C ARG A 369 -0.14 16.88 -10.35
N SER A 370 1.09 16.79 -9.85
CA SER A 370 2.09 17.83 -10.02
C SER A 370 2.59 17.95 -11.46
N GLN A 371 2.62 19.18 -11.98
CA GLN A 371 3.16 19.48 -13.30
C GLN A 371 4.64 19.84 -13.30
N VAL A 372 5.21 20.09 -12.12
CA VAL A 372 6.62 20.45 -11.97
C VAL A 372 7.26 19.72 -10.78
N SER A 373 8.58 19.77 -10.69
CA SER A 373 9.30 19.30 -9.51
C SER A 373 9.55 20.47 -8.57
N TYR A 374 9.30 20.29 -7.28
CA TYR A 374 9.49 21.33 -6.27
C TYR A 374 9.90 20.74 -4.93
N LYS A 375 10.51 21.59 -4.09
CA LYS A 375 10.85 21.24 -2.71
C LYS A 375 9.76 21.76 -1.79
N LEU A 376 9.34 20.92 -0.85
CA LEU A 376 8.45 21.36 0.21
C LEU A 376 9.25 22.17 1.24
N PRO A 377 8.64 23.23 1.81
CA PRO A 377 9.26 23.94 2.92
C PRO A 377 9.50 22.99 4.10
N VAL A 378 10.58 23.23 4.84
CA VAL A 378 10.85 22.50 6.10
C VAL A 378 9.88 23.03 7.15
N ILE A 379 9.16 22.13 7.82
CA ILE A 379 8.30 22.43 8.97
C ILE A 379 9.13 22.26 10.24
#